data_AF-A0AAQ3KV68-F1
#
_entry.id   AF-A0AAQ3KV68-F1
#
_cell.length_a   1.000
_cell.length_b   1.000
_cell.length_c   1.000
_cell.angle_alpha   90.00
_cell.angle_beta   90.00
_cell.angle_gamma   90.00
#
_symmetry.space_group_name_H-M   'P 1'
#
loop_
_entity.id
_entity.type
_entity.pdbx_description
1 polymer ?
#
loop_
_entity_poly.entity_id
_entity_poly.type
_entity_poly.pdbx_seq_one_letter_code
_entity_poly.pdbx_strand_id
1 'polypeptide(L)'
;MSMAIGALSGSKIMGLEDNRANAEREQSLMANGAEEEKSRDNEHGSEEQRLNREMSEACLYGTEEEEDEDAKGSVDLNSVEENLEPEVKILSLSIISPGRPDIVLQLPVAPNSKGVWFTLKEGSHYRLKFTFFVSNNIVSGLRYTNTVWKTGVKVDRTKEMLGTFSPQLETYTYETPEETTPSGLFARGSYSARTKFVDDDGKCYLEINYTFDIRREWPSTSS
;
A
#
# COMPACT_ATOMS: atom_id res chain seq x y z
N MET A 1 -5.54 -44.03 -8.09
CA MET A 1 -4.53 -43.26 -7.35
C MET A 1 -4.97 -41.80 -7.36
N SER A 2 -4.93 -41.10 -6.23
CA SER A 2 -5.29 -39.69 -6.15
C SER A 2 -4.01 -38.86 -5.95
N MET A 3 -3.79 -37.83 -6.77
CA MET A 3 -2.67 -36.90 -6.57
C MET A 3 -3.16 -35.71 -5.76
N ALA A 4 -2.61 -35.54 -4.56
CA ALA A 4 -2.81 -34.33 -3.78
C ALA A 4 -1.98 -33.19 -4.40
N ILE A 5 -2.66 -32.14 -4.90
CA ILE A 5 -1.99 -30.91 -5.33
C ILE A 5 -1.64 -30.13 -4.06
N GLY A 6 -0.40 -30.27 -3.60
CA GLY A 6 0.13 -29.49 -2.49
C GLY A 6 0.34 -28.04 -2.92
N ALA A 7 -0.49 -27.13 -2.42
CA ALA A 7 -0.28 -25.70 -2.60
C ALA A 7 0.95 -25.26 -1.80
N LEU A 8 2.07 -25.00 -2.48
CA LEU A 8 3.24 -24.36 -1.89
C LEU A 8 2.90 -22.91 -1.56
N SER A 9 2.66 -22.61 -0.29
CA SER A 9 2.55 -21.23 0.21
C SER A 9 3.92 -20.58 0.11
N GLY A 10 4.10 -19.72 -0.90
CA GLY A 10 5.36 -19.01 -1.13
C GLY A 10 5.46 -17.77 -0.25
N SER A 11 6.10 -17.89 0.93
CA SER A 11 6.49 -16.73 1.74
C SER A 11 7.48 -15.86 0.94
N LYS A 12 7.23 -14.55 0.87
CA LYS A 12 8.04 -13.62 0.06
C LYS A 12 9.40 -13.37 0.71
N ILE A 13 10.49 -13.48 -0.05
CA ILE A 13 11.83 -13.16 0.46
C ILE A 13 12.08 -11.65 0.30
N MET A 14 12.34 -10.95 1.40
CA MET A 14 12.72 -9.53 1.37
C MET A 14 14.00 -9.35 0.52
N GLY A 15 13.88 -8.58 -0.56
CA GLY A 15 15.00 -8.13 -1.39
C GLY A 15 15.39 -9.00 -2.57
N LEU A 16 14.46 -9.77 -3.16
CA LEU A 16 14.75 -10.64 -4.32
C LEU A 16 14.06 -10.24 -5.65
N GLU A 17 13.05 -9.37 -5.63
CA GLU A 17 12.09 -9.25 -6.75
C GLU A 17 12.48 -8.23 -7.85
N ASP A 18 13.11 -7.11 -7.51
CA ASP A 18 13.27 -5.96 -8.44
C ASP A 18 14.27 -6.20 -9.61
N ASN A 19 15.22 -7.12 -9.50
CA ASN A 19 16.38 -7.17 -10.40
C ASN A 19 16.16 -7.93 -11.73
N ARG A 20 15.14 -8.79 -11.85
CA ARG A 20 14.97 -9.63 -13.05
C ARG A 20 14.72 -8.80 -14.31
N ALA A 21 13.90 -7.76 -14.19
CA ALA A 21 13.52 -6.87 -15.30
C ALA A 21 14.66 -5.96 -15.81
N ASN A 22 15.82 -5.90 -15.12
CA ASN A 22 16.97 -5.12 -15.59
C ASN A 22 17.97 -5.95 -16.40
N ALA A 23 18.23 -7.20 -15.98
CA ALA A 23 19.13 -8.12 -16.69
C ALA A 23 18.63 -8.43 -18.12
N GLU A 24 17.31 -8.55 -18.29
CA GLU A 24 16.67 -8.83 -19.59
C GLU A 24 16.74 -7.60 -20.54
N ARG A 25 16.89 -6.37 -20.02
CA ARG A 25 17.06 -5.15 -20.83
C ARG A 25 18.45 -5.00 -21.43
N GLU A 26 19.51 -5.25 -20.65
CA GLU A 26 20.89 -5.05 -21.13
C GLU A 26 21.28 -6.06 -22.23
N GLN A 27 20.69 -7.25 -22.25
CA GLN A 27 20.84 -8.17 -23.39
C GLN A 27 20.13 -7.67 -24.66
N SER A 28 18.98 -7.01 -24.54
CA SER A 28 18.23 -6.52 -25.71
C SER A 28 18.90 -5.36 -26.44
N LEU A 29 19.66 -4.52 -25.70
CA LEU A 29 20.33 -3.33 -26.24
C LEU A 29 21.55 -3.63 -27.12
N MET A 30 22.06 -4.86 -27.10
CA MET A 30 23.24 -5.28 -27.88
C MET A 30 22.89 -5.92 -29.24
N ALA A 31 21.60 -6.10 -29.56
CA ALA A 31 21.15 -6.90 -30.70
C ALA A 31 20.79 -6.09 -31.96
N ASN A 32 20.27 -4.87 -31.80
CA ASN A 32 19.62 -4.12 -32.89
C ASN A 32 20.38 -2.83 -33.23
N GLY A 33 21.39 -2.94 -34.09
CA GLY A 33 22.21 -1.81 -34.55
C GLY A 33 22.39 -1.79 -36.07
N ALA A 34 21.34 -1.45 -36.82
CA ALA A 34 21.42 -1.15 -38.26
C ALA A 34 20.21 -0.32 -38.75
N GLU A 35 20.45 0.41 -39.85
CA GLU A 35 19.51 1.05 -40.78
C GLU A 35 18.81 2.37 -40.36
N GLU A 36 18.79 3.31 -41.32
CA GLU A 36 18.29 4.70 -41.27
C GLU A 36 17.66 5.02 -42.66
N GLU A 37 17.09 6.21 -42.84
CA GLU A 37 16.60 6.80 -44.11
C GLU A 37 15.23 6.35 -44.70
N LYS A 38 14.18 7.05 -44.26
CA LYS A 38 13.43 8.04 -45.09
C LYS A 38 12.69 7.58 -46.38
N SER A 39 11.36 7.80 -46.44
CA SER A 39 10.75 8.83 -47.35
C SER A 39 9.20 8.92 -47.38
N ARG A 40 8.71 10.18 -47.44
CA ARG A 40 7.53 10.74 -48.18
C ARG A 40 6.07 10.30 -47.91
N ASP A 41 5.22 11.33 -47.74
CA ASP A 41 3.99 11.73 -48.47
C ASP A 41 2.90 10.66 -48.79
N ASN A 42 1.58 10.93 -48.82
CA ASN A 42 0.84 12.18 -49.07
C ASN A 42 -0.60 12.21 -48.44
N GLU A 43 -1.40 13.23 -48.76
CA GLU A 43 -2.73 13.60 -48.23
C GLU A 43 -3.97 12.69 -48.55
N HIS A 44 -5.07 12.99 -47.82
CA HIS A 44 -6.43 13.37 -48.31
C HIS A 44 -7.63 12.41 -48.09
N GLY A 45 -8.82 13.01 -47.90
CA GLY A 45 -10.15 12.38 -47.74
C GLY A 45 -10.53 12.10 -46.27
N SER A 46 -11.47 12.76 -45.58
CA SER A 46 -12.85 13.23 -45.88
C SER A 46 -13.93 12.13 -45.90
N GLU A 47 -14.81 12.09 -44.89
CA GLU A 47 -16.27 12.12 -45.07
C GLU A 47 -17.01 12.26 -43.72
N GLU A 48 -18.19 12.91 -43.74
CA GLU A 48 -19.10 13.01 -42.59
C GLU A 48 -20.11 11.86 -42.60
N GLN A 49 -20.49 11.31 -41.45
CA GLN A 49 -21.75 10.57 -41.32
C GLN A 49 -22.57 11.04 -40.11
N ARG A 50 -23.72 11.66 -40.41
CA ARG A 50 -24.68 12.21 -39.45
C ARG A 50 -25.66 11.12 -39.03
N LEU A 51 -25.61 10.70 -37.76
CA LEU A 51 -26.59 9.77 -37.19
C LEU A 51 -27.78 10.54 -36.61
N ASN A 52 -28.82 10.69 -37.42
CA ASN A 52 -30.11 11.19 -36.98
C ASN A 52 -30.80 10.10 -36.12
N ARG A 53 -31.36 10.44 -34.96
CA ARG A 53 -32.35 9.59 -34.28
C ARG A 53 -33.49 10.44 -33.73
N GLU A 54 -34.69 10.18 -34.25
CA GLU A 54 -35.90 10.93 -33.93
C GLU A 54 -36.42 10.54 -32.53
N MET A 55 -37.18 11.45 -31.91
CA MET A 55 -37.90 11.18 -30.67
C MET A 55 -39.31 10.66 -31.00
N SER A 56 -39.83 9.77 -30.16
CA SER A 56 -41.23 9.33 -30.21
C SER A 56 -41.99 9.95 -29.05
N GLU A 57 -43.15 10.53 -29.32
CA GLU A 57 -43.95 11.24 -28.31
C GLU A 57 -44.81 10.32 -27.43
N ALA A 58 -45.18 10.88 -26.27
CA ALA A 58 -46.42 10.65 -25.52
C ALA A 58 -46.86 9.21 -25.19
N CYS A 59 -46.86 8.92 -23.89
CA CYS A 59 -48.03 8.31 -23.27
C CYS A 59 -48.35 9.05 -21.96
N LEU A 60 -49.33 9.96 -21.99
CA LEU A 60 -49.89 10.55 -20.78
C LEU A 60 -50.97 9.62 -20.23
N TYR A 61 -50.90 9.33 -18.94
CA TYR A 61 -52.08 9.15 -18.09
C TYR A 61 -51.80 9.84 -16.76
N GLY A 62 -52.72 10.71 -16.34
CA GLY A 62 -52.68 11.39 -15.05
C GLY A 62 -53.99 11.18 -14.30
N THR A 63 -53.86 11.17 -12.97
CA THR A 63 -54.95 11.35 -12.01
C THR A 63 -54.37 12.18 -10.87
N GLU A 64 -55.09 13.21 -10.45
CA GLU A 64 -54.63 14.26 -9.54
C GLU A 64 -55.27 14.07 -8.14
N GLU A 65 -54.79 14.86 -7.16
CA GLU A 65 -55.42 15.16 -5.85
C GLU A 65 -55.54 14.00 -4.82
N GLU A 66 -55.27 14.15 -3.51
CA GLU A 66 -54.45 15.10 -2.70
C GLU A 66 -53.89 14.25 -1.50
N GLU A 67 -53.61 14.61 -0.23
CA GLU A 67 -53.77 15.80 0.64
C GLU A 67 -52.79 15.69 1.86
N ASP A 68 -53.00 16.50 2.90
CA ASP A 68 -52.53 16.36 4.30
C ASP A 68 -51.05 16.60 4.76
N GLU A 69 -50.94 17.74 5.47
CA GLU A 69 -50.25 18.00 6.77
C GLU A 69 -48.71 17.95 6.94
N ASP A 70 -48.14 19.17 6.92
CA ASP A 70 -47.33 19.77 8.00
C ASP A 70 -46.37 18.88 8.83
N ALA A 71 -45.20 18.59 8.25
CA ALA A 71 -43.99 18.31 9.02
C ALA A 71 -43.03 19.52 9.00
N LYS A 72 -43.37 20.60 9.74
CA LYS A 72 -42.40 21.66 10.11
C LYS A 72 -41.39 21.14 11.15
N GLY A 73 -40.64 20.11 10.78
CA GLY A 73 -39.41 19.74 11.48
C GLY A 73 -38.43 20.89 11.35
N SER A 74 -38.14 21.57 12.46
CA SER A 74 -37.05 22.54 12.54
C SER A 74 -35.74 21.78 12.38
N VAL A 75 -35.23 21.74 11.14
CA VAL A 75 -33.85 21.34 10.88
C VAL A 75 -32.94 22.37 11.52
N ASP A 76 -32.42 22.04 12.70
CA ASP A 76 -31.38 22.81 13.37
C ASP A 76 -30.12 22.80 12.48
N LEU A 77 -29.94 23.87 11.69
CA LEU A 77 -28.79 24.10 10.80
C LEU A 77 -27.48 24.38 11.58
N ASN A 78 -27.36 23.83 12.79
CA ASN A 78 -26.28 24.02 13.77
C ASN A 78 -25.45 22.76 14.02
N SER A 79 -25.56 21.75 13.15
CA SER A 79 -24.43 20.88 12.86
C SER A 79 -23.88 21.21 11.47
N VAL A 80 -23.12 22.30 11.39
CA VAL A 80 -21.96 22.31 10.49
C VAL A 80 -21.02 21.26 11.07
N GLU A 81 -21.21 20.02 10.64
CA GLU A 81 -20.17 19.00 10.71
C GLU A 81 -19.04 19.56 9.85
N GLU A 82 -18.05 20.15 10.53
CA GLU A 82 -16.83 20.61 9.89
C GLU A 82 -16.34 19.47 9.02
N ASN A 83 -16.10 19.73 7.72
CA ASN A 83 -15.60 18.72 6.79
C ASN A 83 -14.11 18.49 7.07
N LEU A 84 -13.86 17.96 8.27
CA LEU A 84 -12.56 17.62 8.81
C LEU A 84 -11.95 16.57 7.91
N GLU A 85 -10.75 16.85 7.41
CA GLU A 85 -10.01 15.88 6.63
C GLU A 85 -9.82 14.58 7.42
N PRO A 86 -9.87 13.41 6.77
CA PRO A 86 -9.58 12.14 7.41
C PRO A 86 -8.23 12.18 8.14
N GLU A 87 -8.14 11.49 9.28
CA GLU A 87 -6.94 11.45 10.10
C GLU A 87 -6.62 10.02 10.55
N VAL A 88 -5.43 9.52 10.19
CA VAL A 88 -4.90 8.24 10.68
C VAL A 88 -3.77 8.49 11.66
N LYS A 89 -3.91 7.96 12.88
CA LYS A 89 -2.84 7.92 13.89
C LYS A 89 -2.28 6.51 13.95
N ILE A 90 -1.11 6.28 13.34
CA ILE A 90 -0.38 5.00 13.44
C ILE A 90 0.26 4.92 14.83
N LEU A 91 -0.18 3.95 15.64
CA LEU A 91 0.20 3.81 17.05
C LEU A 91 1.37 2.83 17.26
N SER A 92 1.43 1.74 16.49
CA SER A 92 2.57 0.83 16.53
C SER A 92 2.83 0.09 15.21
N LEU A 93 4.08 -0.33 15.04
CA LEU A 93 4.50 -1.36 14.08
C LEU A 93 5.12 -2.50 14.90
N SER A 94 4.47 -3.65 14.88
CA SER A 94 4.94 -4.86 15.55
C SER A 94 5.47 -5.87 14.54
N ILE A 95 6.59 -6.52 14.84
CA ILE A 95 7.16 -7.60 14.02
C ILE A 95 6.89 -8.92 14.75
N ILE A 96 5.97 -9.71 14.20
CA ILE A 96 5.56 -11.01 14.73
C ILE A 96 6.46 -12.07 14.10
N SER A 97 7.12 -12.90 14.91
CA SER A 97 7.87 -14.07 14.43
C SER A 97 7.52 -15.30 15.27
N PRO A 98 7.29 -16.48 14.66
CA PRO A 98 6.95 -17.70 15.40
C PRO A 98 7.96 -18.05 16.49
N GLY A 99 7.45 -18.47 17.66
CA GLY A 99 8.26 -18.99 18.76
C GLY A 99 8.98 -17.94 19.63
N ARG A 100 8.67 -16.65 19.49
CA ARG A 100 9.20 -15.56 20.34
C ARG A 100 8.20 -14.42 20.52
N PRO A 101 8.36 -13.54 21.52
CA PRO A 101 7.54 -12.32 21.66
C PRO A 101 7.72 -11.36 20.47
N ASP A 102 6.66 -10.64 20.14
CA ASP A 102 6.64 -9.56 19.14
C ASP A 102 7.71 -8.50 19.44
N ILE A 103 8.40 -8.00 18.40
CA ILE A 103 9.16 -6.74 18.52
C ILE A 103 8.20 -5.59 18.26
N VAL A 104 7.78 -4.87 19.30
CA VAL A 104 6.83 -3.75 19.19
C VAL A 104 7.58 -2.42 19.12
N LEU A 105 7.36 -1.68 18.03
CA LEU A 105 7.85 -0.31 17.85
C LEU A 105 6.67 0.64 18.04
N GLN A 106 6.65 1.41 19.12
CA GLN A 106 5.64 2.44 19.37
C GLN A 106 5.86 3.65 18.45
N LEU A 107 4.79 4.19 17.87
CA LEU A 107 4.82 5.23 16.86
C LEU A 107 3.95 6.44 17.28
N PRO A 108 4.34 7.68 16.92
CA PRO A 108 5.61 8.07 16.31
C PRO A 108 6.80 7.94 17.29
N VAL A 109 7.99 7.62 16.76
CA VAL A 109 9.21 7.48 17.59
C VAL A 109 9.74 8.85 18.02
N ALA A 110 10.27 8.93 19.24
CA ALA A 110 10.92 10.14 19.76
C ALA A 110 12.07 10.62 18.84
N PRO A 111 12.20 11.94 18.59
CA PRO A 111 13.07 12.51 17.54
C PRO A 111 14.59 12.36 17.79
N ASN A 112 14.99 11.70 18.87
CA ASN A 112 16.38 11.45 19.26
C ASN A 112 16.82 9.98 19.11
N SER A 113 16.00 9.11 18.51
CA SER A 113 16.27 7.67 18.31
C SER A 113 17.39 7.37 17.29
N LYS A 114 18.63 7.72 17.63
CA LYS A 114 19.83 7.41 16.85
C LYS A 114 20.31 5.98 17.13
N GLY A 115 20.36 5.15 16.09
CA GLY A 115 20.89 3.79 16.15
C GLY A 115 20.00 2.77 15.46
N VAL A 116 20.33 1.49 15.64
CA VAL A 116 19.57 0.34 15.17
C VAL A 116 18.29 0.19 16.01
N TRP A 117 17.12 0.24 15.39
CA TRP A 117 15.82 0.16 16.09
C TRP A 117 15.48 -1.27 16.50
N PHE A 118 15.83 -2.25 15.68
CA PHE A 118 15.61 -3.67 15.96
C PHE A 118 16.61 -4.56 15.21
N THR A 119 16.59 -5.86 15.52
CA THR A 119 17.46 -6.85 14.87
C THR A 119 16.66 -8.12 14.58
N LEU A 120 16.74 -8.61 13.35
CA LEU A 120 16.12 -9.85 12.90
C LEU A 120 17.16 -10.97 12.78
N LYS A 121 16.72 -12.21 13.03
CA LYS A 121 17.46 -13.41 12.64
C LYS A 121 17.34 -13.64 11.13
N GLU A 122 18.42 -14.04 10.47
CA GLU A 122 18.43 -14.43 9.06
C GLU A 122 17.55 -15.67 8.80
N GLY A 123 16.85 -15.72 7.66
CA GLY A 123 15.97 -16.85 7.32
C GLY A 123 14.77 -17.04 8.27
N SER A 124 14.46 -16.05 9.11
CA SER A 124 13.27 -16.05 9.95
C SER A 124 12.04 -15.58 9.17
N HIS A 125 10.93 -16.27 9.40
CA HIS A 125 9.59 -15.85 8.96
C HIS A 125 9.07 -14.75 9.88
N TYR A 126 8.39 -13.75 9.31
CA TYR A 126 7.73 -12.71 10.07
C TYR A 126 6.49 -12.15 9.36
N ARG A 127 5.67 -11.44 10.13
CA ARG A 127 4.60 -10.56 9.65
C ARG A 127 4.77 -9.19 10.29
N LEU A 128 4.41 -8.13 9.58
CA LEU A 128 4.27 -6.81 10.16
C LEU A 128 2.81 -6.61 10.57
N LYS A 129 2.59 -6.21 11.82
CA LYS A 129 1.29 -5.87 12.38
C LYS A 129 1.27 -4.38 12.67
N PHE A 130 0.38 -3.66 12.00
CA PHE A 130 0.15 -2.23 12.24
C PHE A 130 -1.06 -2.08 13.16
N THR A 131 -0.94 -1.26 14.20
CA THR A 131 -2.07 -0.83 15.04
C THR A 131 -2.26 0.67 14.86
N PHE A 132 -3.48 1.09 14.52
CA PHE A 132 -3.77 2.48 14.20
C PHE A 132 -5.20 2.89 14.55
N PHE A 133 -5.41 4.19 14.66
CA PHE A 133 -6.70 4.82 14.96
C PHE A 133 -7.10 5.72 13.79
N VAL A 134 -8.40 5.83 13.52
CA VAL A 134 -8.96 6.68 12.44
C VAL A 134 -10.01 7.62 13.03
N SER A 135 -9.86 8.91 12.75
CA SER A 135 -10.76 9.98 13.16
C SER A 135 -11.21 10.84 11.97
N ASN A 136 -12.21 11.69 12.25
CA ASN A 136 -12.78 12.71 11.36
C ASN A 136 -13.62 12.16 10.22
N ASN A 137 -13.01 11.46 9.25
CA ASN A 137 -13.67 11.03 8.02
C ASN A 137 -13.10 9.69 7.52
N ILE A 138 -13.77 9.08 6.56
CA ILE A 138 -13.38 7.80 5.95
C ILE A 138 -12.05 7.98 5.20
N VAL A 139 -11.09 7.10 5.48
CA VAL A 139 -9.79 7.04 4.79
C VAL A 139 -9.91 6.02 3.67
N SER A 140 -9.94 6.46 2.41
CA SER A 140 -10.07 5.56 1.26
C SER A 140 -8.71 5.08 0.75
N GLY A 141 -8.54 3.77 0.58
CA GLY A 141 -7.34 3.20 -0.05
C GLY A 141 -6.04 3.47 0.72
N LEU A 142 -6.08 3.40 2.05
CA LEU A 142 -4.91 3.54 2.91
C LEU A 142 -3.86 2.50 2.52
N ARG A 143 -2.67 2.96 2.15
CA ARG A 143 -1.63 2.18 1.51
C ARG A 143 -0.32 2.28 2.28
N TYR A 144 0.19 1.13 2.68
CA TYR A 144 1.54 0.98 3.22
C TYR A 144 2.56 0.95 2.08
N THR A 145 3.71 1.56 2.28
CA THR A 145 4.88 1.35 1.42
C THR A 145 6.12 1.28 2.29
N ASN A 146 6.82 0.16 2.25
CA ASN A 146 8.18 0.07 2.74
C ASN A 146 9.16 0.23 1.57
N THR A 147 10.37 0.70 1.83
CA THR A 147 11.48 0.58 0.89
C THR A 147 12.73 0.37 1.72
N VAL A 148 13.56 -0.59 1.31
CA VAL A 148 14.72 -1.04 2.11
C VAL A 148 16.00 -0.90 1.28
N TRP A 149 17.05 -0.43 1.95
CA TRP A 149 18.38 -0.26 1.39
C TRP A 149 19.42 -1.00 2.22
N LYS A 150 20.42 -1.57 1.53
CA LYS A 150 21.62 -2.18 2.13
C LYS A 150 22.85 -1.49 1.54
N THR A 151 23.71 -0.92 2.39
CA THR A 151 24.90 -0.16 1.94
C THR A 151 24.56 0.94 0.92
N GLY A 152 23.42 1.62 1.10
CA GLY A 152 22.91 2.66 0.18
C GLY A 152 22.24 2.16 -1.10
N VAL A 153 22.40 0.89 -1.47
CA VAL A 153 21.71 0.28 -2.63
C VAL A 153 20.29 -0.13 -2.21
N LYS A 154 19.28 0.23 -3.00
CA LYS A 154 17.90 -0.24 -2.79
C LYS A 154 17.85 -1.75 -3.07
N VAL A 155 17.37 -2.52 -2.09
CA VAL A 155 17.25 -3.98 -2.21
C VAL A 155 15.81 -4.45 -2.30
N ASP A 156 14.86 -3.77 -1.63
CA ASP A 156 13.46 -4.19 -1.55
C ASP A 156 12.47 -3.01 -1.64
N ARG A 157 11.23 -3.29 -2.09
CA ARG A 157 10.09 -2.39 -1.95
C ARG A 157 8.74 -3.14 -1.94
N THR A 158 8.22 -3.42 -0.75
CA THR A 158 6.83 -3.85 -0.53
C THR A 158 5.84 -2.65 -0.55
N LYS A 159 4.65 -2.85 -1.16
CA LYS A 159 3.57 -1.85 -1.31
C LYS A 159 2.21 -2.53 -1.10
N GLU A 160 1.66 -2.43 0.11
CA GLU A 160 0.39 -3.10 0.46
C GLU A 160 -0.78 -2.11 0.48
N MET A 161 -1.90 -2.51 -0.10
CA MET A 161 -3.18 -1.82 0.08
C MET A 161 -3.83 -2.35 1.35
N LEU A 162 -3.94 -1.52 2.39
CA LEU A 162 -4.50 -1.94 3.67
C LEU A 162 -6.03 -1.97 3.63
N GLY A 163 -6.65 -1.08 2.85
CA GLY A 163 -8.09 -1.01 2.63
C GLY A 163 -8.66 0.40 2.85
N THR A 164 -9.97 0.46 3.05
CA THR A 164 -10.71 1.68 3.37
C THR A 164 -11.24 1.57 4.81
N PHE A 165 -11.08 2.63 5.60
CA PHE A 165 -11.32 2.60 7.05
C PHE A 165 -12.19 3.78 7.49
N SER A 166 -13.25 3.49 8.24
CA SER A 166 -14.16 4.52 8.81
C SER A 166 -13.65 5.03 10.16
N PRO A 167 -14.02 6.25 10.58
CA PRO A 167 -13.80 6.73 11.95
C PRO A 167 -14.46 5.80 12.98
N GLN A 168 -13.73 5.45 14.03
CA GLN A 168 -14.26 4.66 15.16
C GLN A 168 -13.41 4.85 16.42
N LEU A 169 -13.97 4.55 17.59
CA LEU A 169 -13.27 4.66 18.88
C LEU A 169 -12.20 3.57 19.09
N GLU A 170 -12.35 2.41 18.45
CA GLU A 170 -11.44 1.27 18.62
C GLU A 170 -10.29 1.28 17.60
N THR A 171 -9.12 0.76 17.99
CA THR A 171 -7.95 0.72 17.11
C THR A 171 -8.06 -0.40 16.08
N TYR A 172 -7.93 -0.07 14.79
CA TYR A 172 -7.73 -1.06 13.76
C TYR A 172 -6.40 -1.79 13.93
N THR A 173 -6.38 -3.06 13.53
CA THR A 173 -5.16 -3.86 13.40
C THR A 173 -5.13 -4.48 12.01
N TYR A 174 -3.98 -4.39 11.33
CA TYR A 174 -3.73 -5.03 10.05
C TYR A 174 -2.44 -5.85 10.12
N GLU A 175 -2.47 -7.10 9.66
CA GLU A 175 -1.28 -7.94 9.50
C GLU A 175 -0.94 -8.12 8.02
N THR A 176 0.33 -7.94 7.65
CA THR A 176 0.81 -8.19 6.29
C THR A 176 0.79 -9.68 5.94
N PRO A 177 0.87 -10.02 4.64
CA PRO A 177 1.41 -11.31 4.21
C PRO A 177 2.73 -11.65 4.92
N GLU A 178 3.05 -12.94 4.93
CA GLU A 178 4.27 -13.44 5.56
C GLU A 178 5.49 -13.26 4.65
N GLU A 179 6.52 -12.62 5.20
CA GLU A 179 7.81 -12.44 4.56
C GLU A 179 8.89 -13.26 5.29
N THR A 180 9.95 -13.62 4.56
CA THR A 180 11.12 -14.31 5.10
C THR A 180 12.34 -13.40 4.94
N THR A 181 13.10 -13.21 6.02
CA THR A 181 14.35 -12.44 5.99
C THR A 181 15.42 -13.13 5.12
N PRO A 182 16.21 -12.39 4.33
CA PRO A 182 17.29 -12.97 3.55
C PRO A 182 18.37 -13.58 4.46
N SER A 183 19.13 -14.55 3.92
CA SER A 183 20.14 -15.29 4.69
C SER A 183 21.47 -15.48 3.95
N GLY A 184 22.49 -15.84 4.72
CA GLY A 184 23.86 -15.99 4.22
C GLY A 184 24.75 -14.78 4.54
N LEU A 185 26.06 -14.94 4.33
CA LEU A 185 27.07 -13.98 4.79
C LEU A 185 26.85 -12.56 4.23
N PHE A 186 26.37 -12.43 3.00
CA PHE A 186 26.11 -11.15 2.34
C PHE A 186 24.76 -10.52 2.70
N ALA A 187 23.80 -11.30 3.22
CA ALA A 187 22.52 -10.79 3.73
C ALA A 187 22.69 -10.17 5.13
N ARG A 188 23.55 -10.72 5.98
CA ARG A 188 23.80 -10.15 7.31
C ARG A 188 24.36 -8.72 7.25
N GLY A 189 24.18 -7.98 8.34
CA GLY A 189 24.61 -6.59 8.50
C GLY A 189 23.44 -5.62 8.65
N SER A 190 23.74 -4.32 8.54
CA SER A 190 22.77 -3.25 8.77
C SER A 190 22.05 -2.81 7.50
N TYR A 191 20.79 -2.44 7.67
CA TYR A 191 19.85 -2.00 6.64
C TYR A 191 19.20 -0.68 7.08
N SER A 192 18.88 0.16 6.10
CA SER A 192 18.03 1.34 6.29
C SER A 192 16.68 1.11 5.62
N ALA A 193 15.59 1.60 6.19
CA ALA A 193 14.28 1.53 5.59
C ALA A 193 13.47 2.82 5.78
N ARG A 194 12.54 3.05 4.84
CA ARG A 194 11.62 4.18 4.81
C ARG A 194 10.21 3.63 4.65
N THR A 195 9.40 3.78 5.69
CA THR A 195 8.00 3.37 5.72
C THR A 195 7.12 4.61 5.54
N LYS A 196 6.08 4.49 4.71
CA LYS A 196 5.02 5.49 4.54
C LYS A 196 3.63 4.86 4.66
N PHE A 197 2.68 5.67 5.13
CA PHE A 197 1.24 5.41 5.08
C PHE A 197 0.57 6.59 4.34
N VAL A 198 -0.07 6.31 3.21
CA VAL A 198 -0.68 7.31 2.30
C VAL A 198 -2.00 6.75 1.77
N ASP A 199 -3.05 7.57 1.68
CA ASP A 199 -4.32 7.17 1.04
C ASP A 199 -4.31 7.36 -0.49
N ASP A 200 -5.49 7.25 -1.12
CA ASP A 200 -5.66 7.51 -2.56
C ASP A 200 -5.74 9.00 -2.93
N ASP A 201 -6.11 9.88 -1.99
CA ASP A 201 -6.05 11.34 -2.15
C ASP A 201 -4.60 11.88 -2.04
N GLY A 202 -3.67 11.05 -1.59
CA GLY A 202 -2.23 11.35 -1.50
C GLY A 202 -1.79 11.94 -0.16
N LYS A 203 -2.68 12.00 0.84
CA LYS A 203 -2.38 12.51 2.18
C LYS A 203 -1.46 11.52 2.92
N CYS A 204 -0.30 12.01 3.34
CA CYS A 204 0.70 11.21 4.05
C CYS A 204 0.48 11.30 5.57
N TYR A 205 0.04 10.21 6.19
CA TYR A 205 -0.28 10.15 7.63
C TYR A 205 0.92 9.86 8.51
N LEU A 206 1.85 9.05 8.01
CA LEU A 206 3.12 8.79 8.67
C LEU A 206 4.20 8.55 7.62
N GLU A 207 5.34 9.19 7.82
CA GLU A 207 6.59 8.85 7.15
C GLU A 207 7.70 8.72 8.20
N ILE A 208 8.35 7.55 8.25
CA ILE A 208 9.47 7.27 9.16
C ILE A 208 10.64 6.65 8.40
N ASN A 209 11.85 7.01 8.84
CA ASN A 209 13.10 6.39 8.41
C ASN A 209 13.74 5.71 9.61
N TYR A 210 14.09 4.43 9.48
CA TYR A 210 14.68 3.63 10.56
C TYR A 210 15.83 2.77 10.04
N THR A 211 16.64 2.21 10.95
CA THR A 211 17.64 1.21 10.61
C THR A 211 17.44 -0.06 11.43
N PHE A 212 17.77 -1.20 10.85
CA PHE A 212 17.67 -2.50 11.49
C PHE A 212 18.83 -3.41 11.04
N ASP A 213 19.18 -4.39 11.86
CA ASP A 213 20.20 -5.38 11.51
C ASP A 213 19.56 -6.72 11.14
N ILE A 214 20.18 -7.46 10.21
CA ILE A 214 19.97 -8.90 10.06
C ILE A 214 21.23 -9.62 10.55
N ARG A 215 21.06 -10.57 11.49
CA ARG A 215 22.15 -11.32 12.12
C ARG A 215 21.88 -12.83 12.07
N ARG A 216 22.89 -13.66 12.33
CA ARG A 216 22.73 -15.13 12.36
C ARG A 216 21.73 -15.61 13.41
N GLU A 217 21.70 -14.94 14.55
CA GLU A 217 20.81 -15.24 15.67
C GLU A 217 20.05 -13.99 16.10
N TRP A 218 18.92 -14.21 16.78
CA TRP A 218 18.19 -13.15 17.48
C TRP A 218 19.08 -12.51 18.58
N PRO A 219 18.83 -11.25 18.97
CA PRO A 219 19.42 -10.69 20.17
C PRO A 219 19.09 -11.56 21.38
N SER A 220 20.10 -11.87 22.20
CA SER A 220 19.91 -12.53 23.49
C SER A 220 19.02 -11.66 24.37
N THR A 221 17.84 -12.15 24.74
CA THR A 221 17.06 -11.57 25.84
C THR A 221 17.80 -11.84 27.14
N SER A 222 18.49 -10.82 27.68
CA SER A 222 19.01 -10.85 29.05
C SER A 222 17.84 -11.09 30.00
N SER A 223 17.89 -12.22 30.71
CA SER A 223 16.89 -12.66 31.69
C SER A 223 17.01 -11.89 33.01
#